data_AF-A0A6N8B7M0-F1
#
_entry.id   AF-A0A6N8B7M0-F1
#
_cell.length_a   1.000
_cell.length_b   1.000
_cell.length_c   1.000
_cell.angle_alpha   90.00
_cell.angle_beta   90.00
_cell.angle_gamma   90.00
#
_symmetry.space_group_name_H-M   'P 1'
#
loop_
_entity.id
_entity.type
_entity.pdbx_description
1 polymer ?
#
loop_
_entity_poly.entity_id
_entity_poly.type
_entity_poly.pdbx_seq_one_letter_code
_entity_poly.pdbx_strand_id
1 'polypeptide(L)'
;MLNYLYPTFALDHENFERALPVAMDLSQQLNLPCRYWKIGDWYVISFQDQAVNKGFYYTHQNENELVDGFEKHVDFQLVYTKENKFEKGKELA
;
A
#
# COMPACT_ATOMS: atom_id res chain seq x y z
N MET A 1 13.56 3.29 17.60
CA MET A 1 12.73 4.03 16.61
C MET A 1 11.94 2.97 15.86
N LEU A 2 10.71 2.70 16.32
CA LEU A 2 9.89 1.58 15.86
C LEU A 2 8.89 2.11 14.83
N ASN A 3 8.88 1.46 13.66
CA ASN A 3 7.73 1.29 12.77
C ASN A 3 7.44 2.39 11.72
N TYR A 4 8.39 2.65 10.81
CA TYR A 4 8.06 3.12 9.45
C TYR A 4 7.81 1.94 8.52
N LEU A 5 6.91 1.05 8.97
CA LEU A 5 6.36 0.04 8.09
C LEU A 5 5.21 0.69 7.34
N TYR A 6 5.11 0.43 6.05
CA TYR A 6 4.07 1.00 5.19
C TYR A 6 3.22 -0.13 4.62
N PRO A 7 1.88 -0.02 4.66
CA PRO A 7 1.00 -1.00 4.04
C PRO A 7 1.37 -1.15 2.57
N THR A 8 1.56 -2.39 2.15
CA THR A 8 2.04 -2.77 0.82
C THR A 8 1.19 -3.91 0.29
N PHE A 9 0.54 -3.67 -0.84
CA PHE A 9 -0.36 -4.59 -1.51
C PHE A 9 0.41 -5.27 -2.64
N ALA A 10 0.71 -6.55 -2.48
CA ALA A 10 1.37 -7.37 -3.48
C ALA A 10 0.34 -8.03 -4.41
N LEU A 11 0.55 -7.86 -5.71
CA LEU A 11 -0.39 -8.15 -6.79
C LEU A 11 0.34 -8.84 -7.94
N ASP A 12 -0.32 -9.75 -8.66
CA ASP A 12 0.18 -10.19 -9.96
C ASP A 12 0.03 -9.08 -11.02
N HIS A 13 0.50 -9.33 -12.24
CA HIS A 13 0.46 -8.33 -13.30
C HIS A 13 -0.97 -7.92 -13.71
N GLU A 14 -1.91 -8.87 -13.81
CA GLU A 14 -3.29 -8.60 -14.25
C GLU A 14 -4.04 -7.77 -13.21
N ASN A 15 -3.89 -8.14 -11.93
CA ASN A 15 -4.44 -7.41 -10.81
C ASN A 15 -3.78 -6.04 -10.64
N PHE A 16 -2.48 -5.91 -10.91
CA PHE A 16 -1.79 -4.63 -10.82
C PHE A 16 -2.36 -3.57 -11.75
N GLU A 17 -2.64 -3.89 -13.02
CA GLU A 17 -3.20 -2.93 -13.96
C GLU A 17 -4.60 -2.43 -13.53
N ARG A 18 -5.40 -3.32 -12.92
CA ARG A 18 -6.71 -2.97 -12.34
C ARG A 18 -6.59 -2.17 -11.04
N ALA A 19 -5.55 -2.43 -10.25
CA ALA A 19 -5.31 -1.80 -8.96
C ALA A 19 -4.80 -0.36 -9.09
N LEU A 20 -4.09 -0.02 -10.17
CA LEU A 20 -3.52 1.32 -10.39
C LEU A 20 -4.53 2.49 -10.25
N PRO A 21 -5.68 2.50 -10.96
CA PRO A 21 -6.66 3.58 -10.81
C PRO A 21 -7.22 3.65 -9.38
N VAL A 22 -7.50 2.50 -8.76
CA VAL A 22 -7.99 2.42 -7.37
C VAL A 22 -6.96 3.01 -6.41
N ALA A 23 -5.69 2.68 -6.59
CA ALA A 23 -4.60 3.18 -5.76
C ALA A 23 -4.41 4.70 -5.88
N MET A 24 -4.60 5.24 -7.08
CA MET A 24 -4.54 6.68 -7.34
C MET A 24 -5.70 7.41 -6.66
N ASP A 25 -6.92 6.88 -6.79
CA ASP A 25 -8.11 7.44 -6.15
C ASP A 25 -7.98 7.43 -4.60
N LEU A 26 -7.54 6.31 -4.03
CA LEU A 26 -7.30 6.18 -2.58
C LEU A 26 -6.20 7.14 -2.10
N SER A 27 -5.10 7.27 -2.86
CA SER A 27 -4.00 8.19 -2.54
C SER A 27 -4.50 9.64 -2.43
N GLN A 28 -5.35 10.07 -3.38
CA GLN A 28 -5.93 11.41 -3.39
C GLN A 28 -6.97 11.59 -2.28
N GLN A 29 -7.88 10.63 -2.11
CA GLN A 29 -8.95 10.70 -1.12
C GLN A 29 -8.41 10.76 0.32
N LEU A 30 -7.39 9.97 0.62
CA LEU A 30 -6.80 9.87 1.95
C LEU A 30 -5.60 10.81 2.15
N ASN A 31 -5.18 11.52 1.10
CA ASN A 31 -3.99 12.37 1.07
C ASN A 31 -2.72 11.63 1.53
N LEU A 32 -2.52 10.42 1.01
CA LEU A 32 -1.40 9.54 1.35
C LEU A 32 -0.47 9.38 0.13
N PRO A 33 0.85 9.63 0.26
CA PRO A 33 1.80 9.32 -0.80
C PRO A 33 1.75 7.85 -1.19
N CYS A 34 1.59 7.58 -2.48
CA CYS A 34 1.49 6.25 -3.05
C CYS A 34 2.66 5.97 -4.00
N ARG A 35 3.28 4.80 -3.85
CA ARG A 35 4.39 4.36 -4.70
C ARG A 35 4.26 2.90 -5.09
N TYR A 36 4.78 2.55 -6.25
CA TYR A 36 4.76 1.18 -6.75
C TYR A 36 6.11 0.72 -7.29
N TRP A 37 6.36 -0.58 -7.27
CA TRP A 37 7.52 -1.20 -7.91
C TRP A 37 7.25 -2.67 -8.26
N LYS A 38 8.21 -3.30 -8.96
CA LYS A 38 8.16 -4.70 -9.34
C LYS A 38 9.18 -5.50 -8.52
N ILE A 39 8.79 -6.69 -8.05
CA ILE A 39 9.65 -7.65 -7.34
C ILE A 39 9.44 -9.04 -7.95
N GLY A 40 10.41 -9.52 -8.73
CA GLY A 40 10.23 -10.78 -9.46
C GLY A 40 9.03 -10.70 -10.41
N ASP A 41 8.09 -11.63 -10.27
CA ASP A 41 6.84 -11.66 -11.05
C ASP A 41 5.69 -10.85 -10.43
N TRP A 42 5.92 -10.27 -9.25
CA TRP A 42 4.91 -9.52 -8.51
C TRP A 42 5.09 -8.01 -8.69
N TYR A 43 3.98 -7.31 -8.66
CA TYR A 43 3.92 -5.86 -8.50
C TYR A 43 3.49 -5.54 -7.09
N VAL A 44 3.93 -4.39 -6.59
CA VAL A 44 3.56 -3.94 -5.27
C VAL A 44 3.18 -2.48 -5.32
N ILE A 45 2.12 -2.13 -4.60
CA ILE A 45 1.64 -0.78 -4.38
C ILE A 45 1.72 -0.51 -2.88
N SER A 46 2.32 0.59 -2.47
CA SER A 46 2.50 0.93 -1.05
C SER A 46 2.10 2.37 -0.78
N PHE A 47 1.55 2.59 0.41
CA PHE A 47 1.09 3.89 0.87
C PHE A 47 1.88 4.29 2.11
N GLN A 48 2.35 5.54 2.15
CA GLN A 48 2.98 6.11 3.33
C GLN A 48 1.91 6.46 4.36
N ASP A 49 1.42 5.44 5.08
CA ASP A 49 0.42 5.58 6.13
C ASP A 49 1.06 5.58 7.52
N GLN A 50 0.42 6.26 8.47
CA GLN A 50 0.94 6.40 9.82
C GLN A 50 0.60 5.18 10.68
N ALA A 51 1.62 4.54 11.27
CA ALA A 51 1.40 3.46 12.23
C ALA A 51 0.76 3.99 13.52
N VAL A 52 -0.32 3.34 13.96
CA VAL A 52 -1.06 3.63 15.19
C VAL A 52 -1.03 2.45 16.14
N ASN A 53 -0.85 2.72 17.43
CA ASN A 53 -0.86 1.71 18.49
C ASN A 53 -2.30 1.45 18.95
N LYS A 54 -2.80 0.22 18.82
CA LYS A 54 -4.12 -0.21 19.34
C LYS A 54 -4.02 -1.13 20.57
N GLY A 55 -3.01 -0.90 21.39
CA GLY A 55 -2.77 -1.61 22.65
C GLY A 55 -1.92 -2.87 22.45
N PHE A 56 -2.53 -3.94 21.90
CA PHE A 56 -1.87 -5.24 21.75
C PHE A 56 -1.18 -5.46 20.39
N TYR A 57 -1.54 -4.66 19.38
CA TYR A 57 -0.95 -4.70 18.04
C TYR A 57 -0.83 -3.30 17.43
N TYR A 58 0.02 -3.19 16.42
CA TYR A 58 0.13 -1.99 15.58
C TYR A 58 -0.67 -2.22 14.29
N THR A 59 -1.36 -1.18 13.85
CA THR A 59 -2.03 -1.10 12.54
C THR A 59 -1.70 0.28 11.94
N HIS A 60 -2.23 0.62 10.78
CA HIS A 60 -2.08 1.95 10.19
C HIS A 60 -3.39 2.72 10.23
N GLN A 61 -3.29 4.05 10.23
CA GLN A 61 -4.42 4.94 10.44
C GLN A 61 -5.55 4.70 9.44
N ASN A 62 -5.22 4.39 8.18
CA ASN A 62 -6.15 4.23 7.07
C ASN A 62 -6.09 2.80 6.46
N GLU A 63 -5.52 1.83 7.17
CA GLU A 63 -5.28 0.47 6.65
C GLU A 63 -6.59 -0.19 6.19
N ASN A 64 -7.66 -0.04 6.98
CA ASN A 64 -8.96 -0.61 6.67
C ASN A 64 -9.56 0.02 5.41
N GLU A 65 -9.51 1.34 5.27
CA GLU A 65 -10.00 2.05 4.10
C GLU A 65 -9.24 1.65 2.82
N LEU A 66 -7.92 1.43 2.94
CA LEU A 66 -7.10 0.92 1.83
C LEU A 66 -7.48 -0.52 1.47
N VAL A 67 -7.60 -1.41 2.45
CA VAL A 67 -8.01 -2.81 2.27
C VAL A 67 -9.40 -2.89 1.62
N ASP A 68 -10.39 -2.20 2.18
CA ASP A 68 -11.76 -2.15 1.66
C ASP A 68 -11.85 -1.56 0.25
N GLY A 69 -10.88 -0.71 -0.12
CA GLY A 69 -10.73 -0.17 -1.46
C GLY A 69 -10.24 -1.23 -2.43
N PHE A 70 -9.15 -1.94 -2.11
CA PHE A 70 -8.60 -2.96 -3.01
C PHE A 70 -9.44 -4.23 -3.10
N GLU A 71 -10.00 -4.74 -1.99
CA GLU A 71 -10.70 -6.04 -1.95
C GLU A 71 -11.92 -6.09 -2.88
N LYS A 72 -12.50 -4.93 -3.21
CA LYS A 72 -13.63 -4.83 -4.14
C LYS A 72 -13.24 -4.96 -5.61
N HIS A 73 -11.95 -4.87 -5.92
CA HIS A 73 -11.46 -4.73 -7.29
C HIS A 73 -10.42 -5.77 -7.68
N VAL A 74 -9.59 -6.23 -6.73
CA VAL A 74 -8.43 -7.08 -7.02
C VAL A 74 -8.10 -8.03 -5.86
N ASP A 75 -7.53 -9.18 -6.19
CA ASP A 75 -6.92 -10.07 -5.18
C ASP A 75 -5.50 -9.58 -4.84
N PHE A 76 -5.16 -9.52 -3.55
CA PHE A 76 -3.85 -9.06 -3.10
C PHE A 76 -3.34 -9.78 -1.85
N GLN A 77 -2.05 -9.63 -1.57
CA GLN A 77 -1.46 -9.94 -0.28
C GLN A 77 -1.01 -8.65 0.41
N LEU A 78 -1.54 -8.39 1.61
CA LEU A 78 -1.08 -7.28 2.43
C LEU A 78 0.20 -7.67 3.17
N VAL A 79 1.25 -6.90 2.92
CA VAL A 79 2.54 -6.99 3.59
C VAL A 79 2.98 -5.61 4.05
N TYR A 80 4.09 -5.54 4.78
CA TYR A 80 4.61 -4.30 5.32
C TYR A 80 6.05 -4.05 4.88
N THR A 81 6.29 -2.90 4.26
CA THR A 81 7.63 -2.54 3.76
C THR A 81 8.26 -1.44 4.60
N LYS A 82 9.59 -1.36 4.62
CA LYS A 82 10.31 -0.26 5.27
C LYS A 82 10.38 0.96 4.37
N GLU A 83 10.46 2.15 4.96
CA GLU A 83 10.64 3.43 4.28
C GLU A 83 11.69 3.41 3.16
N ASN A 84 12.87 2.82 3.40
CA ASN A 84 13.94 2.76 2.40
C ASN A 84 13.59 2.03 1.10
N LYS A 85 12.61 1.13 1.13
CA LYS A 85 12.10 0.41 -0.03
C LYS A 85 11.02 1.22 -0.73
N PHE A 86 10.14 1.84 0.05
CA PHE A 86 9.11 2.75 -0.44
C PHE A 86 9.71 3.92 -1.22
N GLU A 87 10.74 4.58 -0.67
CA GLU A 87 11.40 5.72 -1.31
C GLU A 87 12.10 5.37 -2.63
N LYS A 88 12.35 4.08 -2.89
CA LYS A 88 12.89 3.58 -4.17
C LYS A 88 11.81 3.21 -5.18
N GLY A 89 10.55 3.17 -4.76
CA GLY A 89 9.42 2.96 -5.64
C GLY A 89 9.16 4.16 -6.55
N LYS A 90 8.45 3.91 -7.65
CA LYS A 90 7.97 4.96 -8.54
C LYS A 90 6.76 5.62 -7.91
N GLU A 91 6.72 6.95 -7.93
CA GLU A 91 5.55 7.70 -7.50
C GLU A 91 4.36 7.42 -8.42
N LEU A 92 3.19 7.22 -7.81
CA LEU A 92 1.92 7.18 -8.48
C LEU A 92 1.38 8.61 -8.50
N ALA A 93 1.61 9.32 -9.62
CA ALA A 93 1.25 10.72 -9.83
C ALA A 93 -0.14 10.86 -10.47
#